data_AF-A0A6M3J9M9-F1
#
_entry.id   AF-A0A6M3J9M9-F1
#
_cell.length_a   1.000
_cell.length_b   1.000
_cell.length_c   1.000
_cell.angle_alpha   90.00
_cell.angle_beta   90.00
_cell.angle_gamma   90.00
#
_symmetry.space_group_name_H-M   'P 1'
#
loop_
_entity.id
_entity.type
_entity.pdbx_description
1 polymer ?
#
loop_
_entity_poly.entity_id
_entity_poly.type
_entity_poly.pdbx_seq_one_letter_code
_entity_poly.pdbx_strand_id
1 'polypeptide(L)'
;MTATTDILAKWAFEIDCADVEVERGTADNVPQAIHDLAAELRALREKLALQKPDATLGQVVREGGAAEVSKARPKLLDLFSGAGGAGMGYHRAGFDVVGVDNRPQRHYPFEFHQADALEYLAEHGREFDVVHASPPCQRYCRLTPPSRRDMHPDLLPAVAEILRGLGKPYIIENIPDAKTLLREPFMLCGTMFGLPIWRHRFFEGNCLGMVMLPPCNHSGIPILVSGTTRRKGYARRDTTVALRRAAMGIEWMTTEELDQAIPLAYTEWIGRQILQMGNLT
;
A
#
# COMPACT_ATOMS: atom_id res chain seq x y z
N MET A 1 9.85 -27.62 13.69
CA MET A 1 10.79 -26.51 13.97
C MET A 1 12.18 -26.76 13.37
N THR A 2 12.31 -27.52 12.28
CA THR A 2 13.60 -27.87 11.68
C THR A 2 13.40 -28.14 10.19
N ALA A 3 13.81 -27.18 9.36
CA ALA A 3 14.12 -27.28 7.92
C ALA A 3 14.27 -25.87 7.32
N THR A 4 13.45 -24.91 7.75
CA THR A 4 13.44 -23.53 7.21
C THR A 4 14.56 -22.65 7.78
N THR A 5 15.06 -22.99 8.97
CA THR A 5 16.12 -22.24 9.66
C THR A 5 17.52 -22.51 9.07
N ASP A 6 17.74 -23.65 8.41
CA ASP A 6 19.07 -24.07 7.91
C ASP A 6 19.47 -23.44 6.58
N ILE A 7 18.50 -22.99 5.76
CA ILE A 7 18.81 -22.35 4.46
C ILE A 7 19.32 -20.92 4.68
N LEU A 8 18.79 -20.21 5.69
CA LEU A 8 19.22 -18.85 6.05
C LEU A 8 20.58 -18.82 6.76
N ALA A 9 20.97 -19.89 7.44
CA ALA A 9 22.25 -19.99 8.13
C ALA A 9 23.43 -20.28 7.19
N LYS A 10 23.18 -20.94 6.05
CA LYS A 10 24.25 -21.33 5.11
C LYS A 10 24.79 -20.19 4.23
N TRP A 11 24.13 -19.03 4.20
CA TRP A 11 24.51 -17.89 3.34
C TRP A 11 25.19 -16.74 4.12
N ALA A 12 25.49 -16.95 5.41
CA ALA A 12 26.09 -15.93 6.28
C ALA A 12 27.63 -16.04 6.39
N PHE A 13 28.27 -16.96 5.67
CA PHE A 13 29.71 -17.14 5.66
C PHE A 13 30.17 -17.34 4.21
N GLU A 14 31.22 -16.64 3.79
CA GLU A 14 31.80 -16.61 2.43
C GLU A 14 31.14 -15.72 1.38
N ILE A 15 31.10 -14.41 1.63
CA ILE A 15 31.43 -13.43 0.57
C ILE A 15 32.35 -12.39 1.21
N ASP A 16 33.65 -12.66 1.18
CA ASP A 16 34.68 -11.66 1.35
C ASP A 16 34.77 -10.88 0.02
N CYS A 17 34.50 -9.58 0.06
CA CYS A 17 34.61 -8.71 -1.11
C CYS A 17 35.45 -7.48 -0.74
N ALA A 18 36.76 -7.69 -0.70
CA ALA A 18 37.69 -6.69 -1.19
C ALA A 18 37.49 -6.52 -2.71
N ASP A 19 37.48 -5.26 -3.14
CA ASP A 19 37.74 -4.77 -4.49
C ASP A 19 36.92 -5.34 -5.66
N VAL A 20 35.72 -4.77 -5.86
CA VAL A 20 35.06 -4.76 -7.16
C VAL A 20 34.52 -3.34 -7.42
N GLU A 21 35.38 -2.49 -7.98
CA GLU A 21 34.93 -1.27 -8.68
C GLU A 21 34.20 -1.72 -9.95
N VAL A 22 32.88 -1.53 -10.04
CA VAL A 22 32.15 -1.74 -11.29
C VAL A 22 31.24 -0.56 -11.59
N GLU A 23 31.46 -0.05 -12.80
CA GLU A 23 30.81 1.08 -13.46
C GLU A 23 29.28 0.90 -13.61
N ARG A 24 28.61 2.04 -13.78
CA ARG A 24 27.15 2.14 -13.98
C ARG A 24 26.75 1.51 -15.32
N GLY A 25 26.32 0.25 -15.31
CA GLY A 25 25.72 -0.46 -16.45
C GLY A 25 24.20 -0.26 -16.57
N THR A 26 23.71 -0.35 -17.81
CA THR A 26 22.30 -0.22 -18.23
C THR A 26 21.40 -1.37 -17.72
N ALA A 27 20.08 -1.16 -17.80
CA ALA A 27 19.00 -1.98 -17.19
C ALA A 27 18.93 -3.47 -17.60
N ASP A 28 19.79 -3.94 -18.51
CA ASP A 28 19.75 -5.29 -19.07
C ASP A 28 20.60 -6.33 -18.31
N ASN A 29 21.23 -5.93 -17.20
CA ASN A 29 22.14 -6.80 -16.45
C ASN A 29 21.64 -7.06 -15.02
N VAL A 30 20.36 -7.40 -14.87
CA VAL A 30 19.81 -7.89 -13.60
C VAL A 30 20.28 -9.33 -13.38
N PRO A 31 21.08 -9.63 -12.33
CA PRO A 31 21.59 -10.98 -12.10
C PRO A 31 20.46 -12.00 -11.98
N GLN A 32 20.62 -13.20 -12.56
CA GLN A 32 19.65 -14.29 -12.52
C GLN A 32 19.12 -14.58 -11.11
N ALA A 33 19.99 -14.44 -10.10
CA ALA A 33 19.64 -14.57 -8.68
C ALA A 33 18.49 -13.65 -8.21
N ILE A 34 18.30 -12.48 -8.84
CA ILE A 34 17.19 -11.56 -8.52
C ILE A 34 15.87 -12.04 -9.14
N HIS A 35 15.92 -12.66 -10.33
CA HIS A 35 14.75 -13.30 -10.94
C HIS A 35 14.29 -14.51 -10.12
N ASP A 36 15.25 -15.30 -9.63
CA ASP A 36 14.99 -16.48 -8.81
C ASP A 36 14.33 -16.09 -7.48
N LEU A 37 14.83 -15.04 -6.80
CA LEU A 37 14.22 -14.52 -5.57
C LEU A 37 12.78 -14.01 -5.77
N ALA A 38 12.49 -13.36 -6.90
CA ALA A 38 11.14 -12.92 -7.22
C ALA A 38 10.18 -14.09 -7.48
N ALA A 39 10.66 -15.18 -8.08
CA ALA A 39 9.90 -16.41 -8.26
C ALA A 39 9.64 -17.14 -6.93
N GLU A 40 10.64 -17.23 -6.06
CA GLU A 40 10.51 -17.82 -4.72
C GLU A 40 9.50 -17.06 -3.85
N LEU A 41 9.53 -15.73 -3.87
CA LEU A 41 8.56 -14.90 -3.14
C LEU A 41 7.12 -15.08 -3.66
N ARG A 42 6.93 -15.26 -4.97
CA ARG A 42 5.61 -15.58 -5.56
C ARG A 42 5.11 -16.96 -5.09
N ALA A 43 5.96 -17.98 -5.16
CA ALA A 43 5.60 -19.34 -4.73
C ALA A 43 5.33 -19.41 -3.22
N LEU A 44 6.05 -18.65 -2.39
CA LEU A 44 5.82 -18.59 -0.96
C LEU A 44 4.46 -17.95 -0.62
N ARG A 45 4.07 -16.91 -1.36
CA ARG A 45 2.77 -16.24 -1.20
C ARG A 45 1.61 -17.14 -1.59
N GLU A 46 1.75 -17.90 -2.67
CA GLU A 46 0.73 -18.86 -3.11
C GLU A 46 0.55 -20.00 -2.09
N LYS A 47 1.66 -20.53 -1.56
CA LYS A 47 1.63 -21.52 -0.47
C LYS A 47 1.01 -20.98 0.82
N LEU A 48 1.27 -19.71 1.18
CA LEU A 48 0.68 -19.09 2.36
C LEU A 48 -0.81 -18.79 2.18
N ALA A 49 -1.24 -18.47 0.95
CA ALA A 49 -2.65 -18.26 0.60
C ALA A 49 -3.47 -19.57 0.67
N LEU A 50 -2.83 -20.72 0.40
CA LEU A 50 -3.42 -22.06 0.49
C LEU A 50 -3.49 -22.64 1.92
N GLN A 51 -2.86 -22.00 2.91
CA GLN A 51 -2.82 -22.45 4.31
C GLN A 51 -3.81 -21.73 5.24
N LYS A 52 -4.89 -21.15 4.70
CA LYS A 52 -5.97 -20.65 5.57
C LYS A 52 -6.61 -21.84 6.32
N PRO A 53 -6.90 -21.71 7.62
CA PRO A 53 -7.63 -22.75 8.34
C PRO A 53 -9.03 -22.92 7.73
N ASP A 54 -9.39 -24.17 7.50
CA ASP A 54 -10.73 -24.62 7.12
C ASP A 54 -11.75 -24.06 8.13
N ALA A 55 -12.61 -23.17 7.65
CA ALA A 55 -13.74 -22.65 8.42
C ALA A 55 -14.89 -23.68 8.35
N THR A 56 -14.69 -24.83 8.98
CA THR A 56 -15.77 -25.78 9.26
C THR A 56 -16.24 -25.55 10.69
N LEU A 57 -17.39 -24.87 10.86
CA LEU A 57 -18.31 -25.04 11.99
C LEU A 57 -19.66 -24.34 11.67
N GLY A 58 -20.69 -25.16 11.41
CA GLY A 58 -22.09 -24.76 11.52
C GLY A 58 -22.93 -24.79 10.25
N GLN A 59 -23.08 -25.93 9.58
CA GLN A 59 -24.25 -26.18 8.73
C GLN A 59 -25.49 -26.31 9.61
N VAL A 60 -26.43 -25.38 9.50
CA VAL A 60 -27.86 -25.66 9.67
C VAL A 60 -28.53 -25.29 8.35
N VAL A 61 -28.93 -26.33 7.63
CA VAL A 61 -29.64 -26.23 6.35
C VAL A 61 -30.99 -25.54 6.58
N ARG A 62 -31.24 -24.45 5.84
CA ARG A 62 -32.59 -24.04 5.47
C ARG A 62 -32.61 -23.82 3.97
N GLU A 63 -33.27 -24.74 3.28
CA GLU A 63 -33.58 -24.66 1.86
C GLU A 63 -34.46 -23.44 1.58
N GLY A 64 -34.11 -22.69 0.55
CA GLY A 64 -34.85 -21.53 0.10
C GLY A 64 -34.09 -20.81 -1.00
N GLY A 65 -34.33 -21.23 -2.25
CA GLY A 65 -33.77 -20.56 -3.43
C GLY A 65 -34.25 -19.11 -3.50
N ALA A 66 -33.32 -18.18 -3.36
CA ALA A 66 -33.48 -16.80 -3.77
C ALA A 66 -32.43 -16.53 -4.85
N ALA A 67 -32.86 -16.07 -6.02
CA ALA A 67 -31.95 -15.57 -7.04
C ALA A 67 -31.09 -14.45 -6.43
N GLU A 68 -29.76 -14.62 -6.44
CA GLU A 68 -28.83 -13.57 -6.04
C GLU A 68 -29.02 -12.37 -6.96
N VAL A 69 -29.64 -11.30 -6.44
CA VAL A 69 -29.53 -9.98 -7.04
C VAL A 69 -28.09 -9.55 -6.83
N SER A 70 -27.28 -9.51 -7.90
CA SER A 70 -25.91 -9.00 -7.82
C SER A 70 -25.96 -7.55 -7.34
N LYS A 71 -25.62 -7.29 -6.08
CA LYS A 71 -25.51 -5.93 -5.56
C LYS A 71 -24.42 -5.21 -6.33
N ALA A 72 -24.74 -4.05 -6.92
CA ALA A 72 -23.75 -3.23 -7.60
C ALA A 72 -22.60 -2.88 -6.64
N ARG A 73 -21.36 -2.85 -7.16
CA ARG A 73 -20.18 -2.54 -6.37
C ARG A 73 -20.23 -1.07 -5.91
N PRO A 74 -19.95 -0.77 -4.64
CA PRO A 74 -19.90 0.61 -4.16
C PRO A 74 -18.80 1.41 -4.87
N LYS A 75 -19.05 2.69 -5.12
CA LYS A 75 -18.11 3.61 -5.77
C LYS A 75 -17.16 4.23 -4.75
N LEU A 76 -15.86 4.21 -5.04
CA LEU A 76 -14.82 4.82 -4.22
C LEU A 76 -14.02 5.85 -5.01
N LEU A 77 -13.88 7.05 -4.43
CA LEU A 77 -13.03 8.12 -4.95
C LEU A 77 -11.63 8.03 -4.34
N ASP A 78 -10.60 7.84 -5.15
CA ASP A 78 -9.19 7.81 -4.77
C ASP A 78 -8.54 9.16 -5.10
N LEU A 79 -8.39 10.03 -4.10
CA LEU A 79 -7.81 11.37 -4.24
C LEU A 79 -6.30 11.35 -3.98
N PHE A 80 -5.55 12.15 -4.75
CA PHE A 80 -4.08 12.15 -4.76
C PHE A 80 -3.56 10.76 -5.13
N SER A 81 -4.19 10.19 -6.15
CA SER A 81 -4.19 8.76 -6.44
C SER A 81 -2.85 8.20 -6.90
N GLY A 82 -1.95 9.06 -7.39
CA GLY A 82 -0.72 8.63 -8.05
C GLY A 82 -1.01 7.57 -9.12
N ALA A 83 -0.17 6.54 -9.23
CA ALA A 83 -0.39 5.47 -10.19
C ALA A 83 -1.37 4.37 -9.71
N GLY A 84 -2.14 4.60 -8.63
CA GLY A 84 -3.25 3.72 -8.22
C GLY A 84 -2.89 2.55 -7.30
N GLY A 85 -1.93 2.73 -6.40
CA GLY A 85 -1.60 1.73 -5.38
C GLY A 85 -2.74 1.56 -4.37
N ALA A 86 -3.25 2.68 -3.83
CA ALA A 86 -4.40 2.66 -2.95
C ALA A 86 -5.65 2.12 -3.66
N GLY A 87 -5.98 2.70 -4.82
CA GLY A 87 -7.12 2.31 -5.64
C GLY A 87 -7.17 0.83 -5.96
N MET A 88 -6.06 0.20 -6.38
CA MET A 88 -6.08 -1.24 -6.70
C MET A 88 -6.42 -2.11 -5.49
N GLY A 89 -5.95 -1.76 -4.29
CA GLY A 89 -6.34 -2.50 -3.09
C GLY A 89 -7.85 -2.40 -2.83
N TYR A 90 -8.45 -1.22 -2.96
CA TYR A 90 -9.90 -1.05 -2.85
C TYR A 90 -10.68 -1.80 -3.94
N HIS A 91 -10.19 -1.77 -5.18
CA HIS A 91 -10.79 -2.55 -6.25
C HIS A 91 -10.77 -4.06 -5.93
N ARG A 92 -9.66 -4.59 -5.41
CA ARG A 92 -9.58 -5.99 -4.94
C ARG A 92 -10.51 -6.29 -3.77
N ALA A 93 -10.82 -5.29 -2.94
CA ALA A 93 -11.77 -5.44 -1.85
C ALA A 93 -13.22 -5.54 -2.33
N GLY A 94 -13.57 -4.93 -3.47
CA GLY A 94 -14.94 -4.96 -4.01
C GLY A 94 -15.51 -3.63 -4.48
N PHE A 95 -14.70 -2.56 -4.57
CA PHE A 95 -15.16 -1.23 -4.99
C PHE A 95 -14.97 -0.98 -6.50
N ASP A 96 -15.80 -0.10 -7.06
CA ASP A 96 -15.56 0.54 -8.34
C ASP A 96 -14.83 1.87 -8.09
N VAL A 97 -13.59 1.97 -8.55
CA VAL A 97 -12.66 3.00 -8.13
C VAL A 97 -12.45 4.03 -9.24
N VAL A 98 -12.51 5.31 -8.87
CA VAL A 98 -12.15 6.44 -9.75
C VAL A 98 -11.00 7.21 -9.11
N GLY A 99 -9.92 7.41 -9.87
CA GLY A 99 -8.74 8.13 -9.43
C GLY A 99 -8.75 9.60 -9.83
N VAL A 100 -8.25 10.47 -8.95
CA VAL A 100 -8.00 11.88 -9.23
C VAL A 100 -6.59 12.25 -8.83
N ASP A 101 -5.88 12.92 -9.74
CA ASP A 101 -4.55 13.48 -9.48
C ASP A 101 -4.29 14.69 -10.39
N ASN A 102 -3.51 15.66 -9.93
CA ASN A 102 -3.23 16.87 -10.71
C ASN A 102 -2.19 16.64 -11.82
N ARG A 103 -1.48 15.50 -11.78
CA ARG A 103 -0.53 15.08 -12.82
C ARG A 103 -1.13 13.97 -13.66
N PRO A 104 -0.69 13.82 -14.93
CA PRO A 104 -1.08 12.67 -15.73
C PRO A 104 -0.57 11.38 -15.08
N GLN A 105 -1.46 10.44 -14.77
CA GLN A 105 -1.13 9.14 -14.20
C GLN A 105 -1.30 8.04 -15.26
N ARG A 106 -0.30 7.92 -16.15
CA ARG A 106 -0.36 7.02 -17.31
C ARG A 106 -0.57 5.55 -16.97
N HIS A 107 -0.16 5.15 -15.77
CA HIS A 107 -0.30 3.77 -15.29
C HIS A 107 -1.44 3.59 -14.29
N TYR A 108 -2.34 4.56 -14.13
CA TYR A 108 -3.53 4.37 -13.29
C TYR A 108 -4.43 3.27 -13.90
N PRO A 109 -4.83 2.24 -13.14
CA PRO A 109 -5.48 1.05 -13.72
C PRO A 109 -6.99 1.16 -13.94
N PHE A 110 -7.62 2.28 -13.54
CA PHE A 110 -9.08 2.47 -13.61
C PHE A 110 -9.44 3.80 -14.30
N GLU A 111 -10.72 4.19 -14.21
CA GLU A 111 -11.14 5.53 -14.58
C GLU A 111 -10.31 6.58 -13.82
N PHE A 112 -9.82 7.58 -14.56
CA PHE A 112 -8.90 8.58 -14.06
C PHE A 112 -9.29 9.97 -14.57
N HIS A 113 -9.32 10.93 -13.65
CA HIS A 113 -9.52 12.35 -13.96
C HIS A 113 -8.28 13.15 -13.56
N GLN A 114 -7.68 13.83 -14.53
CA GLN A 114 -6.61 14.77 -14.25
C GLN A 114 -7.21 16.11 -13.79
N ALA A 115 -7.32 16.31 -12.48
CA ALA A 115 -7.95 17.48 -11.88
C ALA A 115 -7.31 17.83 -10.53
N ASP A 116 -7.61 19.02 -10.00
CA ASP A 116 -7.34 19.31 -8.59
C ASP A 116 -8.26 18.44 -7.71
N ALA A 117 -7.66 17.80 -6.71
CA ALA A 117 -8.37 16.83 -5.87
C ALA A 117 -9.47 17.47 -5.01
N LEU A 118 -9.26 18.70 -4.54
CA LEU A 118 -10.24 19.40 -3.69
C LEU A 118 -11.37 19.99 -4.53
N GLU A 119 -11.07 20.52 -5.72
CA GLU A 119 -12.09 20.98 -6.67
C GLU A 119 -12.98 19.80 -7.11
N TYR A 120 -12.38 18.70 -7.54
CA TYR A 120 -13.13 17.50 -7.94
C TYR A 120 -13.97 16.93 -6.79
N LEU A 121 -13.43 16.92 -5.57
CA LEU A 121 -14.18 16.47 -4.38
C LEU A 121 -15.39 17.37 -4.11
N ALA A 122 -15.25 18.68 -4.26
CA ALA A 122 -16.34 19.63 -4.03
C ALA A 122 -17.47 19.45 -5.07
N GLU A 123 -17.14 19.19 -6.33
CA GLU A 123 -18.10 19.03 -7.42
C GLU A 123 -18.73 17.62 -7.43
N HIS A 124 -17.92 16.58 -7.30
CA HIS A 124 -18.33 15.19 -7.57
C HIS A 124 -18.32 14.28 -6.34
N GLY A 125 -17.80 14.72 -5.18
CA GLY A 125 -17.68 13.88 -3.98
C GLY A 125 -19.00 13.27 -3.50
N ARG A 126 -20.13 13.90 -3.84
CA ARG A 126 -21.46 13.38 -3.55
C ARG A 126 -21.86 12.15 -4.36
N GLU A 127 -21.16 11.84 -5.45
CA GLU A 127 -21.42 10.70 -6.34
C GLU A 127 -20.75 9.39 -5.92
N PHE A 128 -19.96 9.41 -4.84
CA PHE A 128 -19.16 8.29 -4.36
C PHE A 128 -19.60 7.85 -2.97
N ASP A 129 -19.57 6.56 -2.68
CA ASP A 129 -19.98 6.03 -1.38
C ASP A 129 -18.86 6.19 -0.33
N VAL A 130 -17.61 6.16 -0.78
CA VAL A 130 -16.41 6.28 0.07
C VAL A 130 -15.38 7.18 -0.59
N VAL A 131 -14.64 7.95 0.21
CA VAL A 131 -13.49 8.75 -0.26
C VAL A 131 -12.21 8.30 0.43
N HIS A 132 -11.20 7.95 -0.35
CA HIS A 132 -9.83 7.79 0.11
C HIS A 132 -9.02 9.03 -0.29
N ALA A 133 -8.15 9.53 0.60
CA ALA A 133 -7.21 10.60 0.28
C ALA A 133 -5.81 10.31 0.83
N SER A 134 -4.80 10.47 -0.03
CA SER A 134 -3.37 10.35 0.31
C SER A 134 -2.60 11.64 -0.01
N PRO A 135 -2.90 12.77 0.66
CA PRO A 135 -2.33 14.07 0.28
C PRO A 135 -0.80 14.10 0.39
N PRO A 136 -0.12 14.95 -0.41
CA PRO A 136 1.33 15.08 -0.42
C PRO A 136 1.93 15.24 0.98
N CYS A 137 2.95 14.43 1.29
CA CYS A 137 3.56 14.36 2.62
C CYS A 137 4.96 15.00 2.71
N GLN A 138 5.48 15.57 1.62
CA GLN A 138 6.87 16.00 1.51
C GLN A 138 7.26 17.11 2.49
N ARG A 139 6.30 17.96 2.90
CA ARG A 139 6.50 18.96 3.95
C ARG A 139 6.88 18.33 5.30
N TYR A 140 6.31 17.17 5.59
CA TYR A 140 6.47 16.44 6.86
C TYR A 140 7.57 15.38 6.82
N CYS A 141 7.96 14.92 5.64
CA CYS A 141 8.89 13.82 5.48
C CYS A 141 10.29 14.18 5.99
N ARG A 142 10.84 13.37 6.91
CA ARG A 142 12.23 13.50 7.38
C ARG A 142 13.28 13.44 6.26
N LEU A 143 12.99 12.73 5.17
CA LEU A 143 13.89 12.62 4.02
C LEU A 143 13.92 13.89 3.16
N THR A 144 12.92 14.76 3.27
CA THR A 144 12.93 16.07 2.61
C THR A 144 13.93 16.98 3.33
N PRO A 145 14.90 17.57 2.59
CA PRO A 145 15.84 18.54 3.16
C PRO A 145 15.09 19.69 3.85
N PRO A 146 15.50 20.15 5.04
CA PRO A 146 14.80 21.21 5.76
C PRO A 146 14.53 22.46 4.91
N SER A 147 15.50 22.85 4.08
CA SER A 147 15.39 23.98 3.15
C SER A 147 14.33 23.84 2.06
N ARG A 148 13.79 22.63 1.83
CA ARG A 148 12.77 22.36 0.81
C ARG A 148 11.38 22.11 1.37
N ARG A 149 11.23 21.94 2.69
CA ARG A 149 9.95 21.57 3.30
C ARG A 149 8.87 22.62 3.07
N ASP A 150 9.21 23.89 3.21
CA ASP A 150 8.25 24.99 3.02
C ASP A 150 7.84 25.22 1.55
N MET A 151 8.58 24.63 0.60
CA MET A 151 8.22 24.64 -0.83
C MET A 151 7.19 23.56 -1.19
N HIS A 152 6.90 22.63 -0.28
CA HIS A 152 5.91 21.59 -0.50
C HIS A 152 4.55 22.02 0.08
N PRO A 153 3.45 21.81 -0.67
CA PRO A 153 2.13 22.23 -0.24
C PRO A 153 1.72 21.46 1.03
N ASP A 154 1.03 22.16 1.92
CA ASP A 154 0.52 21.61 3.17
C ASP A 154 -0.97 21.29 3.05
N LEU A 155 -1.28 20.21 2.33
CA LEU A 155 -2.68 19.91 2.00
C LEU A 155 -3.39 19.05 3.05
N LEU A 156 -2.64 18.40 3.95
CA LEU A 156 -3.24 17.46 4.91
C LEU A 156 -4.26 18.13 5.86
N PRO A 157 -3.99 19.30 6.48
CA PRO A 157 -4.97 19.94 7.35
C PRO A 157 -6.28 20.28 6.62
N ALA A 158 -6.19 20.86 5.41
CA ALA A 158 -7.34 21.23 4.60
C ALA A 158 -8.15 20.00 4.15
N VAL A 159 -7.48 18.96 3.64
CA VAL A 159 -8.12 17.69 3.25
C VAL A 159 -8.85 17.07 4.44
N ALA A 160 -8.20 17.04 5.61
CA ALA A 160 -8.78 16.46 6.80
C ALA A 160 -10.02 17.23 7.27
N GLU A 161 -9.98 18.57 7.28
CA GLU A 161 -11.13 19.41 7.61
C GLU A 161 -12.33 19.13 6.68
N ILE A 162 -12.09 19.12 5.36
CA ILE A 162 -13.14 18.88 4.36
C ILE A 162 -13.76 17.48 4.53
N LEU A 163 -12.94 16.43 4.64
CA LEU A 163 -13.44 15.05 4.74
C LEU A 163 -14.18 14.79 6.06
N ARG A 164 -13.73 15.38 7.17
CA ARG A 164 -14.44 15.33 8.46
C ARG A 164 -15.81 16.00 8.38
N GLY A 165 -15.95 17.06 7.57
CA GLY A 165 -17.21 17.77 7.34
C GLY A 165 -18.09 17.18 6.24
N LEU A 166 -17.57 16.27 5.40
CA LEU A 166 -18.27 15.74 4.21
C LEU A 166 -19.51 14.91 4.56
N GLY A 167 -19.57 14.33 5.75
CA GLY A 167 -20.68 13.47 6.18
C GLY A 167 -20.72 12.10 5.49
N LYS A 168 -19.62 11.67 4.88
CA LYS A 168 -19.47 10.39 4.19
C LYS A 168 -18.39 9.51 4.82
N PRO A 169 -18.42 8.19 4.58
CA PRO A 169 -17.27 7.31 4.82
C PRO A 169 -16.01 7.85 4.15
N TYR A 170 -14.93 7.99 4.92
CA TYR A 170 -13.63 8.37 4.37
C TYR A 170 -12.46 7.66 5.05
N ILE A 171 -11.33 7.64 4.34
CA ILE A 171 -10.02 7.22 4.81
C ILE A 171 -8.99 8.28 4.41
N ILE A 172 -8.16 8.74 5.34
CA ILE A 172 -7.00 9.59 5.07
C ILE A 172 -5.75 8.81 5.40
N GLU A 173 -4.82 8.71 4.46
CA GLU A 173 -3.49 8.13 4.68
C GLU A 173 -2.43 9.23 4.85
N ASN A 174 -1.45 8.96 5.72
CA ASN A 174 -0.19 9.67 5.68
C ASN A 174 0.99 8.89 6.29
N ILE A 175 2.18 9.51 6.27
CA ILE A 175 3.41 8.98 6.85
C ILE A 175 3.44 9.15 8.39
N PRO A 176 4.30 8.40 9.11
CA PRO A 176 4.43 8.50 10.56
C PRO A 176 4.71 9.91 11.11
N ASP A 177 5.45 10.73 10.35
CA ASP A 177 5.81 12.09 10.76
C ASP A 177 4.60 13.05 10.77
N ALA A 178 3.51 12.71 10.07
CA ALA A 178 2.27 13.49 10.05
C ALA A 178 1.19 12.94 11.00
N LYS A 179 1.51 11.91 11.80
CA LYS A 179 0.54 11.22 12.68
C LYS A 179 -0.26 12.18 13.58
N THR A 180 0.38 13.23 14.11
CA THR A 180 -0.25 14.16 15.05
C THR A 180 -1.35 15.03 14.41
N LEU A 181 -1.44 15.04 13.08
CA LEU A 181 -2.47 15.78 12.32
C LEU A 181 -3.71 14.91 12.03
N LEU A 182 -3.59 13.60 12.27
CA LEU A 182 -4.66 12.63 12.08
C LEU A 182 -5.42 12.40 13.39
N ARG A 183 -6.73 12.19 13.31
CA ARG A 183 -7.60 11.80 14.44
C ARG A 183 -7.60 10.29 14.59
N GLU A 184 -7.33 9.85 15.83
CA GLU A 184 -7.35 8.44 16.24
C GLU A 184 -6.69 7.47 15.23
N PRO A 185 -5.49 7.78 14.72
CA PRO A 185 -4.97 7.04 13.59
C PRO A 185 -4.44 5.66 14.00
N PHE A 186 -4.70 4.65 13.16
CA PHE A 186 -4.08 3.33 13.26
C PHE A 186 -2.93 3.19 12.26
N MET A 187 -2.01 2.27 12.53
CA MET A 187 -0.80 2.07 11.72
C MET A 187 -0.81 0.71 11.04
N LEU A 188 -0.48 0.69 9.75
CA LEU A 188 -0.22 -0.53 8.98
C LEU A 188 1.25 -0.62 8.57
N CYS A 189 1.79 -1.84 8.63
CA CYS A 189 3.14 -2.19 8.18
C CYS A 189 3.11 -3.38 7.24
N GLY A 190 4.04 -3.43 6.28
CA GLY A 190 4.09 -4.49 5.27
C GLY A 190 4.23 -5.86 5.90
N THR A 191 5.01 -5.94 6.99
CA THR A 191 5.25 -7.19 7.70
C THR A 191 4.03 -7.73 8.43
N MET A 192 3.02 -6.91 8.72
CA MET A 192 1.71 -7.39 9.21
C MET A 192 0.96 -8.21 8.15
N PHE A 193 1.30 -8.03 6.87
CA PHE A 193 0.71 -8.71 5.72
C PHE A 193 1.68 -9.71 5.06
N GLY A 194 2.77 -10.07 5.76
CA GLY A 194 3.80 -10.95 5.20
C GLY A 194 4.61 -10.34 4.06
N LEU A 195 4.54 -9.02 3.86
CA LEU A 195 5.33 -8.33 2.84
C LEU A 195 6.76 -8.08 3.35
N PRO A 196 7.79 -8.27 2.50
CA PRO A 196 9.19 -8.08 2.87
C PRO A 196 9.60 -6.59 2.89
N ILE A 197 8.72 -5.68 3.34
CA ILE A 197 8.95 -4.23 3.34
C ILE A 197 8.65 -3.65 4.72
N TRP A 198 9.40 -2.62 5.11
CA TRP A 198 9.12 -1.84 6.33
C TRP A 198 8.57 -0.48 5.93
N ARG A 199 7.26 -0.44 5.69
CA ARG A 199 6.57 0.76 5.21
C ARG A 199 5.41 1.09 6.14
N HIS A 200 5.71 1.81 7.22
CA HIS A 200 4.68 2.30 8.13
C HIS A 200 3.86 3.40 7.47
N ARG A 201 2.53 3.26 7.54
CA ARG A 201 1.55 4.28 7.15
C ARG A 201 0.47 4.37 8.19
N PHE A 202 0.04 5.59 8.45
CA PHE A 202 -1.01 5.89 9.40
C PHE A 202 -2.28 6.25 8.63
N PHE A 203 -3.41 5.80 9.17
CA PHE A 203 -4.71 5.97 8.57
C PHE A 203 -5.67 6.55 9.60
N GLU A 204 -6.38 7.60 9.22
CA GLU A 204 -7.59 8.10 9.89
C GLU A 204 -8.81 7.66 9.09
N GLY A 205 -9.90 7.33 9.75
CA GLY A 205 -11.16 7.01 9.09
C GLY A 205 -12.34 7.02 10.05
N ASN A 206 -13.52 7.31 9.54
CA ASN A 206 -14.78 7.32 10.31
C ASN A 206 -15.68 6.11 10.00
N CYS A 207 -15.22 5.20 9.15
CA CYS A 207 -15.99 4.07 8.62
C CYS A 207 -15.40 2.71 9.00
N LEU A 208 -14.54 2.70 10.03
CA LEU A 208 -13.93 1.52 10.59
C LEU A 208 -14.34 1.41 12.06
N GLY A 209 -14.72 0.20 12.47
CA GLY A 209 -14.88 -0.19 13.85
C GLY A 209 -13.54 -0.38 14.54
N MET A 210 -13.53 -1.09 15.68
CA MET A 210 -12.32 -1.33 16.44
C MET A 210 -11.29 -2.14 15.63
N VAL A 211 -10.14 -1.53 15.34
CA VAL A 211 -9.06 -2.14 14.59
C VAL A 211 -8.09 -2.85 15.53
N MET A 212 -8.04 -4.18 15.45
CA MET A 212 -7.07 -5.01 16.18
C MET A 212 -6.07 -5.61 15.20
N LEU A 213 -4.81 -5.22 15.30
CA LEU A 213 -3.73 -5.64 14.39
C LEU A 213 -2.55 -6.24 15.17
N PRO A 214 -1.88 -7.27 14.63
CA PRO A 214 -0.66 -7.78 15.22
C PRO A 214 0.45 -6.72 15.16
N PRO A 215 1.46 -6.75 16.06
CA PRO A 215 2.61 -5.86 15.97
C PRO A 215 3.41 -6.12 14.69
N CYS A 216 4.07 -5.09 14.15
CA CYS A 216 4.98 -5.28 13.03
C CYS A 216 6.24 -6.06 13.46
N ASN A 217 6.67 -7.01 12.62
CA ASN A 217 7.93 -7.72 12.82
C ASN A 217 9.04 -7.13 11.94
N HIS A 218 10.07 -6.54 12.54
CA HIS A 218 11.21 -5.93 11.86
C HIS A 218 12.54 -6.68 12.15
N SER A 219 12.51 -7.99 12.35
CA SER A 219 13.73 -8.78 12.59
C SER A 219 14.53 -9.07 11.30
N GLY A 220 13.88 -9.08 10.13
CA GLY A 220 14.52 -9.37 8.84
C GLY A 220 15.26 -8.19 8.21
N ILE A 221 15.65 -8.32 6.93
CA ILE A 221 16.16 -7.18 6.16
C ILE A 221 15.12 -6.81 5.09
N PRO A 222 14.61 -5.58 5.06
CA PRO A 222 13.55 -5.21 4.14
C PRO A 222 14.06 -4.98 2.72
N ILE A 223 13.21 -5.27 1.75
CA ILE A 223 13.33 -4.72 0.40
C ILE A 223 13.01 -3.22 0.48
N LEU A 224 13.95 -2.39 0.06
CA LEU A 224 13.79 -0.95 0.06
C LEU A 224 12.94 -0.52 -1.14
N VAL A 225 11.73 -0.03 -0.83
CA VAL A 225 10.86 0.71 -1.75
C VAL A 225 10.82 2.16 -1.28
N SER A 226 11.81 2.92 -1.74
CA SER A 226 12.00 4.33 -1.42
C SER A 226 13.04 4.94 -2.37
N GLY A 227 13.12 6.27 -2.40
CA GLY A 227 14.14 7.00 -3.17
C GLY A 227 15.57 6.84 -2.66
N THR A 228 15.83 5.95 -1.70
CA THR A 228 17.17 5.59 -1.20
C THR A 228 17.49 4.12 -1.44
N THR A 229 18.74 3.83 -1.80
CA THR A 229 19.31 2.48 -1.91
C THR A 229 20.05 2.03 -0.64
N ARG A 230 19.95 2.82 0.44
CA ARG A 230 20.68 2.56 1.69
C ARG A 230 19.80 2.84 2.90
N ARG A 231 19.84 1.91 3.84
CA ARG A 231 19.31 2.08 5.20
C ARG A 231 20.46 2.31 6.18
N LYS A 232 20.29 3.22 7.13
CA LYS A 232 21.29 3.46 8.20
C LYS A 232 21.56 2.15 8.94
N GLY A 233 22.83 1.78 9.08
CA GLY A 233 23.26 0.53 9.73
C GLY A 233 23.30 -0.70 8.81
N TYR A 234 22.98 -0.57 7.52
CA TYR A 234 23.04 -1.67 6.56
C TYR A 234 23.88 -1.31 5.32
N ALA A 235 24.42 -2.34 4.66
CA ALA A 235 25.08 -2.20 3.37
C ALA A 235 24.13 -1.63 2.31
N ARG A 236 24.69 -0.95 1.31
CA ARG A 236 23.93 -0.50 0.15
C ARG A 236 23.39 -1.73 -0.58
N ARG A 237 22.12 -1.69 -0.95
CA ARG A 237 21.49 -2.73 -1.77
C ARG A 237 20.76 -2.06 -2.90
N ASP A 238 21.10 -2.44 -4.12
CA ASP A 238 20.31 -2.04 -5.26
C ASP A 238 19.05 -2.90 -5.31
N THR A 239 17.88 -2.27 -5.25
CA THR A 239 16.59 -2.95 -5.34
C THR A 239 15.99 -2.64 -6.69
N THR A 240 16.07 -3.62 -7.60
CA THR A 240 15.50 -3.50 -8.94
C THR A 240 14.02 -3.18 -8.88
N VAL A 241 13.50 -2.51 -9.92
CA VAL A 241 12.07 -2.21 -10.03
C VAL A 241 11.22 -3.48 -9.94
N ALA A 242 11.67 -4.58 -10.56
CA ALA A 242 10.98 -5.88 -10.50
C ALA A 242 10.84 -6.40 -9.06
N LEU A 243 11.90 -6.29 -8.25
CA LEU A 243 11.88 -6.70 -6.86
C LEU A 243 10.98 -5.80 -6.01
N ARG A 244 10.98 -4.48 -6.25
CA ARG A 244 10.08 -3.52 -5.59
C ARG A 244 8.61 -3.81 -5.92
N ARG A 245 8.31 -4.04 -7.20
CA ARG A 245 6.99 -4.44 -7.71
C ARG A 245 6.48 -5.69 -7.00
N ALA A 246 7.30 -6.75 -7.00
CA ALA A 246 7.01 -7.98 -6.29
C ALA A 246 6.77 -7.73 -4.79
N ALA A 247 7.65 -6.97 -4.13
CA ALA A 247 7.54 -6.69 -2.70
C ALA A 247 6.24 -5.95 -2.31
N MET A 248 5.79 -5.00 -3.14
CA MET A 248 4.57 -4.21 -2.93
C MET A 248 3.29 -4.89 -3.44
N GLY A 249 3.43 -5.91 -4.30
CA GLY A 249 2.31 -6.55 -5.01
C GLY A 249 1.78 -5.72 -6.19
N ILE A 250 2.58 -4.81 -6.75
CA ILE A 250 2.19 -3.84 -7.77
C ILE A 250 3.05 -4.07 -9.01
N GLU A 251 2.46 -4.47 -10.14
CA GLU A 251 3.25 -4.90 -11.31
C GLU A 251 3.46 -3.82 -12.38
N TRP A 252 2.63 -2.77 -12.38
CA TRP A 252 2.57 -1.80 -13.48
C TRP A 252 3.39 -0.52 -13.25
N MET A 253 3.72 -0.18 -12.00
CA MET A 253 4.33 1.12 -11.65
C MET A 253 5.83 1.21 -11.92
N THR A 254 6.35 2.41 -12.21
CA THR A 254 7.78 2.71 -12.23
C THR A 254 8.38 2.78 -10.81
N THR A 255 9.70 2.91 -10.71
CA THR A 255 10.38 3.07 -9.40
C THR A 255 9.88 4.30 -8.64
N GLU A 256 9.75 5.43 -9.33
CA GLU A 256 9.34 6.71 -8.76
C GLU A 256 7.90 6.66 -8.25
N GLU A 257 7.02 5.98 -8.99
CA GLU A 257 5.62 5.75 -8.60
C GLU A 257 5.55 4.82 -7.37
N LEU A 258 6.31 3.71 -7.38
CA LEU A 258 6.38 2.76 -6.25
C LEU A 258 6.88 3.41 -4.97
N ASP A 259 7.81 4.37 -5.07
CA ASP A 259 8.36 5.07 -3.91
C ASP A 259 7.29 5.86 -3.15
N GLN A 260 6.27 6.33 -3.85
CA GLN A 260 5.13 7.04 -3.25
C GLN A 260 3.94 6.11 -2.94
N ALA A 261 3.79 5.00 -3.67
CA ALA A 261 2.62 4.12 -3.57
C ALA A 261 2.34 3.53 -2.18
N ILE A 262 1.06 3.30 -1.89
CA ILE A 262 0.60 2.50 -0.75
C ILE A 262 0.59 1.02 -1.17
N PRO A 263 1.11 0.07 -0.35
CA PRO A 263 1.00 -1.34 -0.65
C PRO A 263 -0.46 -1.79 -0.77
N LEU A 264 -0.79 -2.56 -1.81
CA LEU A 264 -2.17 -2.96 -2.12
C LEU A 264 -2.87 -3.64 -0.93
N ALA A 265 -2.12 -4.45 -0.18
CA ALA A 265 -2.63 -5.20 0.96
C ALA A 265 -3.27 -4.30 2.03
N TYR A 266 -2.82 -3.05 2.15
CA TYR A 266 -3.33 -2.13 3.18
C TYR A 266 -4.76 -1.71 2.84
N THR A 267 -4.96 -1.15 1.65
CA THR A 267 -6.27 -0.65 1.22
C THR A 267 -7.21 -1.79 0.85
N GLU A 268 -6.70 -2.96 0.45
CA GLU A 268 -7.51 -4.17 0.33
C GLU A 268 -8.09 -4.61 1.68
N TRP A 269 -7.27 -4.63 2.73
CA TRP A 269 -7.75 -4.95 4.07
C TRP A 269 -8.75 -3.89 4.58
N ILE A 270 -8.42 -2.60 4.46
CA ILE A 270 -9.31 -1.49 4.85
C ILE A 270 -10.65 -1.60 4.10
N GLY A 271 -10.63 -1.78 2.79
CA GLY A 271 -11.84 -1.88 1.97
C GLY A 271 -12.74 -3.04 2.42
N ARG A 272 -12.17 -4.21 2.75
CA ARG A 272 -12.95 -5.33 3.28
C ARG A 272 -13.60 -5.02 4.62
N GLN A 273 -12.94 -4.25 5.49
CA GLN A 273 -13.53 -3.82 6.76
C GLN A 273 -14.73 -2.89 6.53
N ILE A 274 -14.60 -1.93 5.60
CA ILE A 274 -15.69 -1.01 5.24
C ILE A 274 -16.90 -1.78 4.72
N LEU A 275 -16.69 -2.74 3.80
CA LEU A 275 -17.77 -3.55 3.23
C LEU A 275 -18.46 -4.44 4.28
N GLN A 276 -17.72 -4.98 5.24
CA GLN A 276 -18.27 -5.83 6.31
C GLN A 276 -19.17 -5.07 7.29
N MET A 277 -18.94 -3.78 7.48
CA MET A 277 -19.70 -2.98 8.45
C MET A 277 -21.07 -2.53 7.92
N GLY A 278 -21.39 -2.78 6.65
CA GLY A 278 -22.70 -2.47 6.08
C GLY A 278 -23.03 -0.97 6.00
N ASN A 279 -22.07 -0.09 6.29
CA ASN A 279 -22.23 1.37 6.32
C ASN A 279 -22.26 2.03 4.92
N LEU A 280 -22.53 1.24 3.87
CA LEU A 280 -22.71 1.72 2.51
C LEU A 280 -24.19 1.56 2.19
N THR A 281 -24.95 2.59 2.59
CA THR A 281 -26.38 2.74 2.33
C THR A 281 -26.60 3.45 1.01
#